data_AF-A0A6N2N794-F1
#
_entry.id   AF-A0A6N2N794-F1
#
_cell.length_a   1.000
_cell.length_b   1.000
_cell.length_c   1.000
_cell.angle_alpha   90.00
_cell.angle_beta   90.00
_cell.angle_gamma   90.00
#
_symmetry.space_group_name_H-M   'P 1'
#
loop_
_entity.id
_entity.type
_entity.pdbx_description
1 polymer ?
#
loop_
_entity_poly.entity_id
_entity_poly.type
_entity_poly.pdbx_seq_one_letter_code
_entity_poly.pdbx_strand_id
1 'polypeptide(L)'
;MAAATVVVLKQKKFFVCAATKGSSKSSKSEETIPSWAKPGSDEPPPWAKGEGKENSSKQNFEVPFFVYLLASAITAIAAIGSIFEYVNQRPVFGVLNSDSIFYAPVLGFFAFTGIPLSAFLWFKSVQSANKEAEEQDRRDGYF
;
A
#
# COMPACT_ATOMS: atom_id res chain seq x y z
N MET A 1 59.31 5.93 -4.38
CA MET A 1 58.31 5.33 -5.28
C MET A 1 57.77 4.09 -4.58
N ALA A 2 56.67 4.19 -3.84
CA ALA A 2 56.06 3.08 -3.12
C ALA A 2 54.60 2.98 -3.57
N ALA A 3 54.24 1.84 -4.13
CA ALA A 3 52.99 1.60 -4.84
C ALA A 3 51.81 1.46 -3.87
N ALA A 4 50.71 2.13 -4.21
CA ALA A 4 49.41 1.96 -3.57
C ALA A 4 48.86 0.54 -3.87
N THR A 5 48.54 -0.22 -2.82
CA THR A 5 47.89 -1.52 -2.96
C THR A 5 46.38 -1.32 -2.97
N VAL A 6 45.76 -1.48 -4.15
CA VAL A 6 44.30 -1.50 -4.30
C VAL A 6 43.80 -2.89 -3.91
N VAL A 7 43.06 -2.98 -2.80
CA VAL A 7 42.37 -4.20 -2.38
C VAL A 7 41.09 -4.33 -3.22
N VAL A 8 41.12 -5.18 -4.24
CA VAL A 8 39.94 -5.52 -5.04
C VAL A 8 39.09 -6.53 -4.27
N LEU A 9 37.97 -6.07 -3.72
CA LEU A 9 36.95 -6.94 -3.13
C LEU A 9 36.30 -7.78 -4.23
N LYS A 10 36.61 -9.07 -4.24
CA LYS A 10 36.04 -10.06 -5.16
C LYS A 10 34.58 -10.32 -4.81
N GLN A 11 33.65 -9.67 -5.53
CA GLN A 11 32.22 -9.95 -5.43
C GLN A 11 31.94 -11.37 -5.94
N LYS A 12 31.47 -12.26 -5.06
CA LYS A 12 30.97 -13.59 -5.44
C LYS A 12 29.58 -13.43 -6.07
N LYS A 13 29.50 -13.49 -7.40
CA LYS A 13 28.23 -13.64 -8.13
C LYS A 13 27.67 -15.03 -7.86
N PHE A 14 26.55 -15.11 -7.15
CA PHE A 14 25.76 -16.34 -7.05
C PHE A 14 24.94 -16.50 -8.32
N PHE A 15 25.31 -17.46 -9.16
CA PHE A 15 24.50 -17.90 -10.30
C PHE A 15 23.55 -19.00 -9.80
N VAL A 16 22.24 -18.75 -9.88
CA VAL A 16 21.22 -19.77 -9.68
C VAL A 16 20.93 -20.39 -11.04
N CYS A 17 21.46 -21.58 -11.28
CA CYS A 17 21.07 -22.41 -12.43
C CYS A 17 19.88 -23.26 -12.02
N ALA A 18 18.69 -22.95 -12.57
CA ALA A 18 17.55 -23.84 -12.49
C ALA A 18 17.84 -25.08 -13.35
N ALA A 19 18.32 -26.14 -12.70
CA ALA A 19 18.46 -27.45 -13.33
C ALA A 19 17.06 -28.04 -13.55
N THR A 20 16.49 -27.85 -14.74
CA THR A 20 15.38 -28.70 -15.22
C THR A 20 16.01 -30.06 -15.54
N LYS A 21 15.96 -30.95 -14.54
CA LYS A 21 16.31 -32.34 -14.75
C LYS A 21 15.07 -33.02 -15.30
N GLY A 22 15.01 -33.09 -16.63
CA GLY A 22 14.03 -33.91 -17.34
C GLY A 22 14.08 -35.33 -16.80
N SER A 23 13.03 -35.72 -16.09
CA SER A 23 12.75 -37.11 -15.77
C SER A 23 11.45 -37.47 -16.46
N SER A 24 11.58 -37.88 -17.71
CA SER A 24 10.57 -38.65 -18.42
C SER A 24 10.18 -39.86 -17.55
N LYS A 25 9.08 -39.76 -16.82
CA LYS A 25 8.41 -40.91 -16.23
C LYS A 25 6.95 -40.87 -16.62
N SER A 26 6.60 -41.88 -17.38
CA SER A 26 5.32 -42.13 -18.00
C SER A 26 4.21 -42.31 -16.97
N SER A 27 3.00 -42.20 -17.52
CA SER A 27 1.77 -42.87 -17.10
C SER A 27 1.12 -42.44 -15.77
N LYS A 28 0.09 -41.60 -15.96
CA LYS A 28 -1.25 -41.74 -15.37
C LYS A 28 -1.43 -41.30 -13.92
N SER A 29 -1.70 -40.02 -13.75
CA SER A 29 -2.70 -39.51 -12.81
C SER A 29 -3.23 -38.17 -13.33
N GLU A 30 -4.26 -38.24 -14.18
CA GLU A 30 -5.18 -37.12 -14.42
C GLU A 30 -5.93 -36.83 -13.11
N GLU A 31 -5.25 -36.19 -12.16
CA GLU A 31 -5.86 -35.63 -10.95
C GLU A 31 -5.98 -34.13 -11.17
N THR A 32 -7.17 -33.71 -11.61
CA THR A 32 -7.85 -32.45 -11.24
C THR A 32 -6.96 -31.19 -11.15
N ILE A 33 -6.07 -30.95 -12.11
CA ILE A 33 -5.47 -29.62 -12.25
C ILE A 33 -6.48 -28.73 -12.99
N PRO A 34 -6.96 -27.62 -12.38
CA PRO A 34 -7.93 -26.73 -13.00
C PRO A 34 -7.39 -26.19 -14.32
N SER A 35 -8.28 -25.92 -15.28
CA SER A 35 -7.93 -25.51 -16.64
C SER A 35 -7.03 -24.28 -16.72
N TRP A 36 -7.11 -23.37 -15.74
CA TRP A 36 -6.19 -22.22 -15.61
C TRP A 36 -4.74 -22.67 -15.33
N ALA A 37 -4.52 -23.66 -14.45
CA ALA A 37 -3.18 -24.04 -13.99
C ALA A 37 -2.44 -25.00 -14.96
N LYS A 38 -3.00 -25.24 -16.16
CA LYS A 38 -2.36 -26.09 -17.16
C LYS A 38 -1.24 -25.33 -17.88
N PRO A 39 -0.04 -25.92 -18.03
CA PRO A 39 1.05 -25.28 -18.77
C PRO A 39 0.63 -25.05 -20.23
N GLY A 40 0.52 -23.78 -20.63
CA GLY A 40 0.05 -23.35 -21.95
C GLY A 40 -1.43 -22.95 -22.02
N SER A 41 -2.14 -22.84 -20.90
CA SER A 41 -3.48 -22.28 -20.83
C SER A 41 -3.45 -20.75 -20.78
N ASP A 42 -4.14 -20.09 -21.72
CA ASP A 42 -4.41 -18.65 -21.71
C ASP A 42 -5.62 -18.29 -20.82
N GLU A 43 -6.22 -19.27 -20.13
CA GLU A 43 -7.35 -19.02 -19.24
C GLU A 43 -6.85 -18.34 -17.95
N PRO A 44 -7.27 -17.09 -17.67
CA PRO A 44 -6.83 -16.41 -16.47
C PRO A 44 -7.35 -17.13 -15.23
N PRO A 45 -6.58 -17.13 -14.14
CA PRO A 45 -7.02 -17.71 -12.89
C PRO A 45 -8.35 -17.13 -12.41
N PRO A 46 -9.14 -17.87 -11.61
CA PRO A 46 -10.45 -17.39 -11.15
C PRO A 46 -10.39 -16.05 -10.41
N TRP A 47 -9.30 -15.77 -9.68
CA TRP A 47 -9.04 -14.48 -9.02
C TRP A 47 -8.59 -13.35 -9.96
N ALA A 48 -8.25 -13.65 -11.21
CA ALA A 48 -7.91 -12.68 -12.26
C ALA A 48 -9.06 -12.52 -13.28
N LYS A 49 -10.12 -13.34 -13.19
CA LYS A 49 -11.31 -13.23 -14.05
C LYS A 49 -12.14 -12.00 -13.66
N GLY A 50 -11.79 -10.83 -14.20
CA GLY A 50 -12.59 -9.61 -14.01
C GLY A 50 -11.80 -8.31 -13.95
N GLU A 51 -10.47 -8.38 -13.84
CA GLU A 51 -9.58 -7.21 -13.70
C GLU A 51 -9.68 -6.21 -14.87
N GLY A 52 -10.17 -6.65 -16.04
CA GLY A 52 -10.34 -5.80 -17.22
C GLY A 52 -11.79 -5.41 -17.58
N LYS A 53 -12.82 -5.90 -16.86
CA LYS A 53 -14.24 -5.74 -17.28
C LYS A 53 -15.05 -4.69 -16.51
N GLU A 54 -14.49 -4.05 -15.47
CA GLU A 54 -15.28 -3.19 -14.58
C GLU A 54 -15.08 -1.68 -14.71
N ASN A 55 -14.29 -1.19 -15.66
CA ASN A 55 -14.00 0.25 -15.72
C ASN A 55 -15.00 1.08 -16.54
N SER A 56 -16.13 0.52 -16.99
CA SER A 56 -16.98 1.21 -17.99
C SER A 56 -18.42 1.55 -17.59
N SER A 57 -18.88 1.36 -16.34
CA SER A 57 -20.31 1.63 -16.05
C SER A 57 -20.72 2.12 -14.66
N LYS A 58 -19.81 2.50 -13.77
CA LYS A 58 -20.20 3.24 -12.53
C LYS A 58 -19.51 4.60 -12.48
N GLN A 59 -20.15 5.59 -13.11
CA GLN A 59 -19.89 7.00 -12.88
C GLN A 59 -20.44 7.44 -11.52
N ASN A 60 -19.90 6.86 -10.45
CA ASN A 60 -19.93 7.48 -9.13
C ASN A 60 -18.46 7.66 -8.78
N PHE A 61 -18.01 8.90 -8.62
CA PHE A 61 -16.64 9.21 -8.19
C PHE A 61 -16.51 8.80 -6.71
N GLU A 62 -16.57 7.50 -6.45
CA GLU A 62 -16.35 6.92 -5.14
C GLU A 62 -14.82 6.86 -4.98
N VAL A 63 -14.32 7.77 -4.14
CA VAL A 63 -12.90 7.87 -3.86
C VAL A 63 -12.46 6.58 -3.15
N PRO A 64 -11.38 5.91 -3.61
CA PRO A 64 -10.95 4.65 -3.01
C PRO A 64 -10.62 4.77 -1.51
N PHE A 65 -10.85 3.71 -0.74
CA PHE A 65 -10.61 3.72 0.70
C PHE A 65 -9.19 4.18 1.10
N PHE A 66 -8.17 3.84 0.31
CA PHE A 66 -6.78 4.18 0.60
C PHE A 66 -6.51 5.69 0.56
N VAL A 67 -7.27 6.46 -0.22
CA VAL A 67 -7.12 7.92 -0.28
C VAL A 67 -7.63 8.55 1.01
N TYR A 68 -8.80 8.11 1.49
CA TYR A 68 -9.32 8.54 2.79
C TYR A 68 -8.41 8.15 3.95
N LEU A 69 -7.85 6.93 3.90
CA LEU A 69 -6.91 6.45 4.90
C LEU A 69 -5.61 7.26 4.92
N LEU A 70 -5.05 7.55 3.74
CA LEU A 70 -3.84 8.35 3.62
C LEU A 70 -4.07 9.79 4.08
N ALA A 71 -5.17 10.41 3.64
CA ALA A 71 -5.56 11.75 4.08
C ALA A 71 -5.75 11.81 5.61
N SER A 72 -6.39 10.79 6.19
CA SER A 72 -6.53 10.63 7.64
C SER A 72 -5.17 10.55 8.33
N ALA A 73 -4.27 9.68 7.85
CA ALA A 73 -2.96 9.47 8.45
C ALA A 73 -2.11 10.75 8.44
N ILE A 74 -2.03 11.46 7.30
CA ILE A 74 -1.29 12.72 7.19
C ILE A 74 -1.88 13.77 8.14
N THR A 75 -3.21 13.89 8.17
CA THR A 75 -3.91 14.84 9.04
C THR A 75 -3.65 14.53 10.52
N ALA A 76 -3.67 13.25 10.92
CA ALA A 76 -3.38 12.83 12.28
C ALA A 76 -1.94 13.15 12.68
N ILE A 77 -0.96 12.89 11.80
CA ILE A 77 0.45 13.23 12.03
C ILE A 77 0.62 14.75 12.18
N ALA A 78 -0.03 15.54 11.32
CA ALA A 78 0.01 17.00 11.41
C ALA A 78 -0.60 17.51 12.73
N ALA A 79 -1.72 16.93 13.17
CA ALA A 79 -2.38 17.30 14.41
C ALA A 79 -1.54 16.97 15.65
N ILE A 80 -1.01 15.75 15.73
CA ILE A 80 -0.16 15.29 16.84
C ILE A 80 1.16 16.07 16.84
N GLY A 81 1.77 16.24 15.67
CA GLY A 81 2.97 17.05 15.50
C GLY A 81 2.77 18.49 15.94
N SER A 82 1.59 19.08 15.65
CA SER A 82 1.24 20.43 16.11
C SER A 82 1.11 20.51 17.64
N ILE A 83 0.51 19.50 18.29
CA ILE A 83 0.45 19.46 19.76
C ILE A 83 1.86 19.33 20.34
N PHE A 84 2.67 18.43 19.79
CA PHE A 84 4.04 18.21 20.26
C PHE A 84 4.92 19.45 20.11
N GLU A 85 4.79 20.14 18.98
CA GLU A 85 5.52 21.38 18.69
C GLU A 85 5.07 22.54 19.61
N TYR A 86 3.77 22.62 19.92
CA TYR A 86 3.25 23.58 20.87
C TYR A 86 3.73 23.33 22.31
N VAL A 87 3.78 22.07 22.75
CA VAL A 87 4.21 21.74 24.12
C VAL A 87 5.73 21.95 24.31
N ASN A 88 6.53 21.53 23.33
CA ASN A 88 7.99 21.56 23.46
C ASN A 88 8.64 22.86 22.99
N GLN A 89 7.89 23.77 22.36
CA GLN A 89 8.40 25.03 21.80
C GLN A 89 9.65 24.82 20.93
N ARG A 90 9.71 23.66 20.25
CA ARG A 90 10.78 23.27 19.33
C ARG A 90 10.15 22.97 17.98
N PRO A 91 10.36 23.83 16.96
CA PRO A 91 9.73 23.66 15.66
C PRO A 91 10.28 22.42 14.96
N VAL A 92 9.48 21.35 14.87
CA VAL A 92 9.86 20.08 14.23
C VAL A 92 9.65 20.18 12.73
N PHE A 93 8.61 20.92 12.31
CA PHE A 93 8.36 21.18 10.89
C PHE A 93 9.24 22.31 10.34
N GLY A 94 9.84 23.14 11.20
CA GLY A 94 10.75 24.22 10.80
C GLY A 94 10.11 25.32 9.94
N VAL A 95 8.79 25.28 9.74
CA VAL A 95 8.05 26.21 8.88
C VAL A 95 7.78 27.54 9.59
N LEU A 96 7.57 27.51 10.91
CA LEU A 96 7.32 28.70 11.73
C LEU A 96 8.29 28.75 12.91
N ASN A 97 8.78 29.95 13.22
CA ASN A 97 9.55 30.19 14.44
C ASN A 97 8.62 30.26 15.65
N SER A 98 9.06 29.76 16.80
CA SER A 98 8.27 29.81 18.05
C SER A 98 8.03 31.23 18.57
N ASP A 99 8.83 32.21 18.13
CA ASP A 99 8.68 33.62 18.46
C ASP A 99 7.65 34.36 17.57
N SER A 100 7.02 33.64 16.61
CA SER A 100 6.01 34.21 15.73
C SER A 100 4.64 34.22 16.40
N ILE A 101 3.92 35.34 16.28
CA ILE A 101 2.56 35.48 16.81
C ILE A 101 1.55 34.52 16.14
N PHE A 102 1.91 34.00 14.96
CA PHE A 102 1.11 33.02 14.22
C PHE A 102 1.41 31.57 14.63
N TYR A 103 2.41 31.32 15.48
CA TYR A 103 2.81 29.98 15.90
C TYR A 103 1.66 29.25 16.62
N ALA A 104 1.19 29.78 17.74
CA ALA A 104 0.13 29.13 18.51
C ALA A 104 -1.21 29.00 17.74
N PRO A 105 -1.69 30.01 16.99
CA PRO A 105 -2.93 29.88 16.22
C PRO A 105 -2.88 28.81 15.12
N VAL A 106 -1.78 28.73 14.37
CA VAL A 106 -1.63 27.75 13.27
C VAL A 106 -1.57 26.33 13.82
N LEU A 107 -0.76 26.11 14.85
CA LEU A 107 -0.65 24.79 15.51
C LEU A 107 -1.98 24.39 16.17
N GLY A 108 -2.64 25.36 16.82
CA GLY A 108 -3.96 25.17 17.42
C GLY A 108 -5.02 24.77 16.39
N PHE A 109 -5.00 25.38 15.19
CA PHE A 109 -5.90 25.00 14.10
C PHE A 109 -5.71 23.53 13.70
N PHE A 110 -4.47 23.12 13.40
CA PHE A 110 -4.18 21.73 13.03
C PHE A 110 -4.51 20.73 14.14
N ALA A 111 -4.26 21.06 15.40
CA ALA A 111 -4.62 20.19 16.52
C ALA A 111 -6.16 20.08 16.68
N PHE A 112 -6.86 21.21 16.65
CA PHE A 112 -8.29 21.29 16.91
C PHE A 112 -9.13 20.70 15.78
N THR A 113 -8.80 21.02 14.52
CA THR A 113 -9.54 20.49 13.37
C THR A 113 -8.99 19.15 12.91
N GLY A 114 -7.69 18.89 13.10
CA GLY A 114 -7.03 17.71 12.55
C GLY A 114 -7.43 16.42 13.25
N ILE A 115 -7.51 16.37 14.59
CA ILE A 115 -7.94 15.16 15.31
C ILE A 115 -9.35 14.69 14.91
N PRO A 116 -10.40 15.54 14.96
CA PRO A 116 -11.73 15.12 14.57
C PRO A 116 -11.81 14.80 13.08
N LEU A 117 -11.12 15.56 12.21
CA LEU A 117 -11.10 15.29 10.78
C LEU A 117 -10.39 13.97 10.44
N SER A 118 -9.27 13.65 11.09
CA SER A 118 -8.57 12.38 10.88
C SER A 118 -9.42 11.20 11.32
N ALA A 119 -10.09 11.31 12.46
CA ALA A 119 -11.00 10.26 12.95
C ALA A 119 -12.18 10.05 11.98
N PHE A 120 -12.78 11.13 11.49
CA PHE A 120 -13.86 11.07 10.50
C PHE A 120 -13.40 10.41 9.18
N LEU A 121 -12.24 10.82 8.65
CA LEU A 121 -11.68 10.26 7.42
C LEU A 121 -11.31 8.78 7.57
N TRP A 122 -10.78 8.39 8.73
CA TRP A 122 -10.52 6.98 9.05
C TRP A 122 -11.81 6.15 9.11
N PHE A 123 -12.85 6.67 9.75
CA PHE A 123 -14.13 5.96 9.80
C PHE A 123 -14.75 5.81 8.40
N LYS A 124 -14.62 6.83 7.55
CA LYS A 124 -15.02 6.79 6.13
C LYS A 124 -14.20 5.75 5.35
N SER A 125 -12.89 5.66 5.57
CA SER A 125 -12.05 4.69 4.88
C SER A 125 -12.40 3.26 5.27
N VAL A 126 -12.64 2.98 6.56
CA VAL A 126 -13.05 1.65 7.04
C VAL A 126 -14.40 1.24 6.42
N GLN A 127 -15.37 2.15 6.34
CA GLN A 127 -16.65 1.85 5.70
C GLN A 127 -16.51 1.57 4.19
N SER A 128 -15.69 2.37 3.49
CA SER A 128 -15.42 2.13 2.06
C SER A 128 -14.75 0.77 1.85
N ALA A 129 -13.75 0.44 2.67
CA ALA A 129 -13.04 -0.83 2.60
C ALA A 129 -13.97 -2.03 2.85
N ASN A 130 -14.84 -1.95 3.85
CA ASN A 130 -15.81 -3.02 4.15
C ASN A 130 -16.82 -3.19 3.02
N LYS A 131 -17.31 -2.09 2.45
CA LYS A 131 -18.23 -2.13 1.29
C LYS A 131 -17.56 -2.75 0.06
N GLU A 132 -16.32 -2.37 -0.24
CA GLU A 132 -15.54 -2.95 -1.34
C GLU A 132 -15.30 -4.46 -1.13
N ALA A 133 -15.03 -4.88 0.11
CA ALA A 133 -14.87 -6.29 0.47
C ALA A 133 -16.17 -7.09 0.29
N GLU A 134 -17.32 -6.55 0.72
CA GLU A 134 -18.63 -7.18 0.50
C GLU A 134 -18.99 -7.26 -1.00
N GLU A 135 -18.62 -6.25 -1.80
CA GLU A 135 -18.81 -6.27 -3.25
C GLU A 135 -17.89 -7.27 -3.96
N GLN A 136 -16.69 -7.51 -3.44
CA GLN A 136 -15.78 -8.56 -3.90
C GLN A 136 -16.30 -9.95 -3.51
N ASP A 137 -16.71 -10.14 -2.27
CA ASP A 137 -17.26 -11.42 -1.77
C ASP A 137 -18.52 -11.85 -2.57
N ARG A 138 -19.41 -10.90 -2.87
CA ARG A 138 -20.56 -11.12 -3.76
C ARG A 138 -20.17 -11.52 -5.20
N ARG A 139 -19.04 -11.02 -5.69
CA ARG A 139 -18.53 -11.33 -7.04
C ARG A 139 -17.79 -12.66 -7.08
N ASP A 140 -17.11 -13.00 -6.01
CA ASP A 140 -16.42 -14.28 -5.83
C ASP A 140 -17.40 -15.43 -5.57
N GLY A 141 -18.65 -15.11 -5.22
CA GLY A 141 -19.78 -16.04 -5.27
C GLY A 141 -19.88 -16.96 -4.06
N TYR A 142 -19.38 -16.54 -2.89
CA TYR A 142 -19.65 -17.23 -1.63
C TYR A 142 -21.06 -16.92 -1.13
N PHE A 143 -22.04 -17.62 -1.69
CA PHE A 143 -23.39 -17.85 -1.14
C PHE A 143 -23.71 -19.34 -1.23
#